data_AF-A0A0U1R2C4-F1
#
_entry.id   AF-A0A0U1R2C4-F1
#
_cell.length_a   1.000
_cell.length_b   1.000
_cell.length_c   1.000
_cell.angle_alpha   90.00
_cell.angle_beta   90.00
_cell.angle_gamma   90.00
#
_symmetry.space_group_name_H-M   'P 1'
#
loop_
_entity.id
_entity.type
_entity.pdbx_description
1 polymer ?
#
loop_
_entity_poly.entity_id
_entity_poly.type
_entity_poly.pdbx_seq_one_letter_code
_entity_poly.pdbx_strand_id
1 'polypeptide(L)'
;MMYDEPMAGLYQQTDIDIQAAAATPHQLVMMLFDGLRDELIRAKGHIEAGRYEHKVKSINKCINILNGLTSVLNYEDGGDLSVTISKLYDYCVYRLYEASNLLSIEIIAEVEGILTALYQGWEGMKH
;
A
#
# COMPACT_ATOMS: atom_id res chain seq x y z
N MET A 1 20.36 -9.61 -35.42
CA MET A 1 19.25 -8.74 -34.99
C MET A 1 19.04 -9.03 -33.52
N MET A 2 19.66 -8.23 -32.64
CA MET A 2 19.68 -8.42 -31.19
C MET A 2 18.52 -7.62 -30.60
N TYR A 3 17.67 -8.28 -29.83
CA TYR A 3 16.53 -7.66 -29.17
C TYR A 3 17.01 -6.72 -28.08
N ASP A 4 16.69 -5.45 -28.23
CA ASP A 4 16.78 -4.43 -27.19
C ASP A 4 15.52 -4.57 -26.31
N GLU A 5 15.63 -5.36 -25.23
CA GLU A 5 14.59 -5.51 -24.19
C GLU A 5 14.80 -4.42 -23.11
N PRO A 6 13.74 -3.93 -22.45
CA PRO A 6 13.72 -2.62 -21.82
C PRO A 6 14.47 -2.61 -20.49
N MET A 7 15.70 -2.09 -20.52
CA MET A 7 16.56 -1.86 -19.35
C MET A 7 15.92 -0.97 -18.26
N ALA A 8 14.87 -0.21 -18.60
CA ALA A 8 14.20 0.71 -17.67
C ALA A 8 13.57 0.02 -16.44
N GLY A 9 13.04 -1.20 -16.61
CA GLY A 9 12.41 -1.93 -15.50
C GLY A 9 13.43 -2.48 -14.49
N LEU A 10 14.60 -2.90 -14.98
CA LEU A 10 15.67 -3.46 -14.13
C LEU A 10 16.29 -2.37 -13.24
N TYR A 11 16.50 -1.16 -13.79
CA TYR A 11 17.02 -0.04 -13.02
C TYR A 11 16.05 0.43 -11.94
N GLN A 12 14.74 0.58 -12.25
CA GLN A 12 13.73 0.95 -11.25
C GLN A 12 13.65 -0.06 -10.09
N GLN A 13 13.72 -1.36 -10.40
CA GLN A 13 13.66 -2.40 -9.38
C GLN A 13 14.92 -2.42 -8.51
N THR A 14 16.10 -2.26 -9.12
CA THR A 14 17.38 -2.19 -8.41
C THR A 14 17.49 -0.97 -7.50
N ASP A 15 16.97 0.19 -7.93
CA ASP A 15 16.98 1.42 -7.11
C ASP A 15 16.09 1.30 -5.87
N ILE A 16 14.90 0.67 -6.00
CA ILE A 16 13.99 0.41 -4.87
C ILE A 16 14.64 -0.56 -3.88
N ASP A 17 15.28 -1.63 -4.38
CA ASP A 17 15.93 -2.63 -3.54
C ASP A 17 17.14 -2.05 -2.78
N ILE A 18 17.93 -1.18 -3.41
CA ILE A 18 19.06 -0.48 -2.77
C ILE A 18 18.56 0.51 -1.70
N GLN A 19 17.50 1.28 -2.00
CA GLN A 19 16.90 2.20 -1.03
C GLN A 19 16.33 1.46 0.18
N ALA A 20 15.66 0.32 -0.05
CA ALA A 20 15.13 -0.51 1.03
C ALA A 20 16.24 -1.10 1.93
N ALA A 21 17.37 -1.50 1.34
CA ALA A 21 18.49 -2.09 2.09
C ALA A 21 19.20 -1.10 3.05
N ALA A 22 19.11 0.21 2.77
CA ALA A 22 19.71 1.27 3.59
C ALA A 22 18.69 2.03 4.45
N ALA A 23 17.39 1.77 4.28
CA ALA A 23 16.33 2.49 4.95
C ALA A 23 16.17 2.08 6.42
N THR A 24 15.86 3.06 7.27
CA THR A 24 15.40 2.77 8.64
C THR A 24 14.02 2.09 8.62
N PRO A 25 13.61 1.36 9.67
CA PRO A 25 12.28 0.77 9.75
C PRO A 25 11.15 1.78 9.49
N HIS A 26 11.31 3.03 9.96
CA HIS A 26 10.39 4.13 9.68
C HIS A 26 10.33 4.46 8.18
N GLN A 27 11.49 4.62 7.53
CA GLN A 27 11.54 4.91 6.09
C GLN A 27 10.92 3.79 5.26
N LEU A 28 11.10 2.52 5.63
CA LEU A 28 10.44 1.38 4.98
C LEU A 28 8.91 1.46 5.10
N VAL A 29 8.38 1.81 6.27
CA VAL A 29 6.94 2.01 6.48
C VAL A 29 6.42 3.15 5.59
N MET A 30 7.13 4.28 5.52
CA MET A 30 6.74 5.39 4.65
C MET A 30 6.72 4.99 3.17
N MET A 31 7.74 4.26 2.70
CA MET A 31 7.79 3.73 1.32
C MET A 31 6.62 2.78 1.02
N LEU A 32 6.22 1.94 2.00
CA LEU A 32 5.05 1.07 1.85
C LEU A 32 3.77 1.88 1.71
N PHE A 33 3.58 2.95 2.49
CA PHE A 33 2.43 3.83 2.34
C PHE A 33 2.40 4.54 0.98
N ASP A 34 3.54 5.01 0.48
CA ASP A 34 3.63 5.64 -0.84
C ASP A 34 3.21 4.64 -1.94
N GLY A 35 3.75 3.41 -1.87
CA GLY A 35 3.37 2.33 -2.79
C GLY A 35 1.90 1.92 -2.68
N LEU A 36 1.33 1.95 -1.47
CA LEU A 36 -0.09 1.69 -1.23
C LEU A 36 -0.97 2.76 -1.89
N ARG A 37 -0.62 4.04 -1.72
CA ARG A 37 -1.34 5.15 -2.34
C ARG A 37 -1.33 5.08 -3.86
N ASP A 38 -0.17 4.79 -4.45
CA ASP A 38 -0.04 4.62 -5.90
C ASP A 38 -0.94 3.51 -6.44
N GLU A 39 -1.02 2.38 -5.73
CA GLU A 39 -1.88 1.26 -6.14
C GLU A 39 -3.37 1.55 -5.94
N LEU A 40 -3.77 2.34 -4.93
CA LEU A 40 -5.15 2.81 -4.79
C LEU A 40 -5.56 3.70 -5.98
N ILE A 41 -4.69 4.60 -6.41
CA ILE A 41 -4.90 5.44 -7.60
C ILE A 41 -5.07 4.57 -8.85
N ARG A 42 -4.19 3.57 -9.04
CA ARG A 42 -4.29 2.61 -10.15
C ARG A 42 -5.58 1.81 -10.11
N ALA A 43 -5.98 1.32 -8.94
CA ALA A 43 -7.21 0.55 -8.76
C ALA A 43 -8.44 1.36 -9.20
N LYS A 44 -8.55 2.63 -8.77
CA LYS A 44 -9.62 3.56 -9.21
C LYS A 44 -9.62 3.73 -10.74
N GLY A 45 -8.47 4.04 -11.33
CA GLY A 45 -8.35 4.21 -12.79
C GLY A 45 -8.58 2.92 -13.60
N HIS A 46 -8.41 1.74 -12.99
CA HIS A 46 -8.79 0.47 -13.62
C HIS A 46 -10.30 0.22 -13.57
N ILE A 47 -10.98 0.62 -12.49
CA ILE A 47 -12.45 0.57 -12.39
C ILE A 47 -13.08 1.48 -13.45
N GLU A 48 -12.67 2.75 -13.50
CA GLU A 48 -13.21 3.75 -14.45
C GLU A 48 -13.05 3.31 -15.91
N ALA A 49 -11.92 2.67 -16.22
CA ALA A 49 -11.61 2.18 -17.56
C ALA A 49 -12.17 0.77 -17.86
N GLY A 50 -12.92 0.14 -16.94
CA GLY A 50 -13.47 -1.20 -17.13
C GLY A 50 -12.42 -2.33 -17.19
N ARG A 51 -11.20 -2.10 -16.68
CA ARG A 51 -10.05 -3.03 -16.72
C ARG A 51 -10.03 -3.92 -15.48
N TYR A 52 -11.00 -4.83 -15.36
CA TYR A 52 -11.24 -5.54 -14.10
C TYR A 52 -10.13 -6.50 -13.66
N GLU A 53 -9.44 -7.17 -14.57
CA GLU A 53 -8.29 -8.02 -14.21
C GLU A 53 -7.15 -7.19 -13.59
N HIS A 54 -6.86 -6.03 -14.16
CA HIS A 54 -5.84 -5.12 -13.64
C HIS A 54 -6.28 -4.52 -12.30
N LYS A 55 -7.56 -4.19 -12.15
CA LYS A 55 -8.14 -3.78 -10.86
C LYS A 55 -7.89 -4.83 -9.76
N VAL A 56 -8.16 -6.11 -10.03
CA VAL A 56 -7.92 -7.17 -9.05
C VAL A 56 -6.44 -7.25 -8.67
N LYS A 57 -5.53 -7.11 -9.64
CA LYS A 57 -4.08 -7.07 -9.36
C LYS A 57 -3.69 -5.90 -8.46
N SER A 58 -4.17 -4.69 -8.73
CA SER A 58 -3.88 -3.52 -7.87
C SER A 58 -4.48 -3.65 -6.47
N ILE A 59 -5.73 -4.13 -6.35
CA ILE A 59 -6.36 -4.38 -5.04
C ILE A 59 -5.58 -5.42 -4.22
N ASN A 60 -5.19 -6.54 -4.83
CA ASN A 60 -4.39 -7.55 -4.13
C ASN A 60 -3.04 -7.00 -3.69
N LYS A 61 -2.42 -6.13 -4.49
CA LYS A 61 -1.17 -5.46 -4.11
C LYS A 61 -1.36 -4.51 -2.92
N CYS A 62 -2.45 -3.73 -2.89
CA CYS A 62 -2.81 -2.91 -1.72
C CYS A 62 -2.93 -3.78 -0.45
N ILE A 63 -3.65 -4.89 -0.55
CA ILE A 63 -3.86 -5.83 0.57
C ILE A 63 -2.55 -6.44 1.05
N ASN A 64 -1.66 -6.85 0.14
CA ASN A 64 -0.35 -7.38 0.51
C ASN A 64 0.50 -6.34 1.27
N ILE A 65 0.44 -5.07 0.85
CA ILE A 65 1.14 -3.98 1.55
C ILE A 65 0.56 -3.78 2.95
N LEU A 66 -0.77 -3.75 3.09
CA LEU A 66 -1.43 -3.64 4.40
C LEU A 66 -1.03 -4.78 5.33
N ASN A 67 -1.01 -6.02 4.84
CA ASN A 67 -0.54 -7.17 5.63
C ASN A 67 0.93 -7.04 6.04
N GLY A 68 1.78 -6.50 5.16
CA GLY A 68 3.17 -6.18 5.47
C GLY A 68 3.31 -5.09 6.54
N LEU A 69 2.47 -4.05 6.50
CA LEU A 69 2.43 -3.02 7.53
C LEU A 69 1.96 -3.58 8.89
N THR A 70 0.98 -4.49 8.89
CA THR A 70 0.50 -5.15 10.11
C THR A 70 1.58 -6.03 10.75
N SER A 71 2.39 -6.72 9.95
CA SER A 71 3.40 -7.67 10.45
C SER A 71 4.59 -7.00 11.12
N VAL A 72 4.84 -5.71 10.83
CA VAL A 72 5.95 -4.94 11.42
C VAL A 72 5.54 -4.12 12.65
N LEU A 73 4.27 -4.20 13.08
CA LEU A 73 3.81 -3.52 14.30
C LEU A 73 4.46 -4.13 15.55
N ASN A 74 4.98 -3.27 16.43
CA ASN A 74 5.50 -3.69 17.73
C ASN A 74 4.34 -3.80 18.73
N TYR A 75 3.86 -5.02 18.97
CA TYR A 75 2.80 -5.28 19.94
C TYR A 75 3.31 -5.33 21.39
N GLU A 76 4.60 -5.55 21.60
CA GLU A 76 5.19 -5.63 22.94
C GLU A 76 5.29 -4.24 23.57
N ASP A 77 5.88 -3.26 22.85
CA ASP A 77 6.03 -1.89 23.34
C ASP A 77 4.84 -0.99 22.96
N GLY A 78 4.20 -1.26 21.83
CA GLY A 78 3.10 -0.42 21.31
C GLY A 78 1.72 -0.76 21.88
N GLY A 79 1.56 -1.90 22.55
CA GLY A 79 0.36 -2.28 23.29
C GLY A 79 -0.96 -2.03 22.55
N ASP A 80 -1.89 -1.34 23.21
CA ASP A 80 -3.24 -1.05 22.71
C ASP A 80 -3.26 -0.20 21.42
N LEU A 81 -2.22 0.63 21.21
CA LEU A 81 -2.11 1.44 20.00
C LEU A 81 -1.83 0.56 18.78
N SER A 82 -0.85 -0.35 18.88
CA SER A 82 -0.55 -1.31 17.82
C SER A 82 -1.75 -2.19 17.48
N VAL A 83 -2.51 -2.62 18.49
CA VAL A 83 -3.75 -3.38 18.28
C VAL A 83 -4.81 -2.55 17.55
N THR A 84 -4.95 -1.27 17.90
CA THR A 84 -5.88 -0.36 17.24
C THR A 84 -5.49 -0.14 15.77
N ILE A 85 -4.21 0.09 15.49
CA ILE A 85 -3.69 0.27 14.13
C ILE A 85 -3.90 -1.00 13.29
N SER A 86 -3.59 -2.19 13.85
CA SER A 86 -3.85 -3.47 13.17
C SER A 86 -5.30 -3.61 12.75
N LYS A 87 -6.26 -3.29 13.65
CA LYS A 87 -7.69 -3.35 13.35
C LYS A 87 -8.11 -2.38 12.23
N LEU A 88 -7.49 -1.21 12.16
CA LEU A 88 -7.74 -0.26 11.08
C LEU A 88 -7.21 -0.78 9.74
N TYR A 89 -6.04 -1.44 9.73
CA TYR A 89 -5.53 -2.09 8.52
C TYR A 89 -6.44 -3.26 8.09
N ASP A 90 -6.90 -4.10 9.01
CA ASP A 90 -7.85 -5.18 8.71
C ASP A 90 -9.17 -4.66 8.14
N TYR A 91 -9.68 -3.55 8.70
CA TYR A 91 -10.85 -2.86 8.15
C TYR A 91 -10.61 -2.39 6.71
N CYS A 92 -9.46 -1.78 6.43
CA CYS A 92 -9.10 -1.34 5.09
C CYS A 92 -9.04 -2.53 4.11
N VAL A 93 -8.48 -3.67 4.53
CA VAL A 93 -8.45 -4.90 3.71
C VAL A 93 -9.87 -5.35 3.36
N TYR A 94 -10.77 -5.42 4.36
CA TYR A 94 -12.17 -5.78 4.14
C TYR A 94 -12.85 -4.83 3.14
N ARG A 95 -12.70 -3.52 3.32
CA ARG A 95 -13.29 -2.50 2.45
C ARG A 95 -12.72 -2.56 1.03
N LEU A 96 -11.44 -2.88 0.84
CA LEU A 96 -10.86 -3.07 -0.48
C LEU A 96 -11.41 -4.29 -1.22
N TYR A 97 -11.69 -5.39 -0.51
CA TYR A 97 -12.41 -6.53 -1.11
C TYR A 97 -13.82 -6.12 -1.54
N GLU A 98 -14.54 -5.40 -0.69
CA GLU A 98 -15.89 -4.91 -0.97
C GLU A 98 -15.90 -3.95 -2.17
N ALA A 99 -14.99 -2.98 -2.19
CA ALA A 99 -14.77 -2.07 -3.31
C ALA A 99 -14.52 -2.82 -4.62
N SER A 100 -13.68 -3.86 -4.57
CA SER A 100 -13.39 -4.69 -5.73
C SER A 100 -14.62 -5.42 -6.23
N ASN A 101 -15.42 -5.99 -5.33
CA ASN A 101 -16.64 -6.72 -5.69
C ASN A 101 -17.73 -5.80 -6.25
N LEU A 102 -17.91 -4.62 -5.65
CA LEU A 102 -18.93 -3.64 -6.03
C LEU A 102 -18.48 -2.69 -7.14
N LEU A 103 -17.21 -2.74 -7.55
CA LEU A 103 -16.60 -1.77 -8.47
C LEU A 103 -16.78 -0.32 -8.00
N SER A 104 -16.73 -0.08 -6.68
CA SER A 104 -16.98 1.24 -6.09
C SER A 104 -15.67 1.99 -5.85
N ILE A 105 -15.55 3.15 -6.49
CA ILE A 105 -14.44 4.10 -6.30
C ILE A 105 -14.60 4.83 -4.96
N GLU A 106 -15.83 5.02 -4.52
CA GLU A 106 -16.19 5.69 -3.27
C GLU A 106 -15.66 4.92 -2.06
N ILE A 107 -15.77 3.58 -2.07
CA ILE A 107 -15.20 2.74 -1.01
C ILE A 107 -13.67 2.82 -1.03
N ILE A 108 -13.03 2.90 -2.20
CA ILE A 108 -11.56 3.10 -2.28
C ILE A 108 -11.17 4.47 -1.72
N ALA A 109 -11.95 5.52 -1.98
CA ALA A 109 -11.70 6.87 -1.48
C ALA A 109 -11.85 6.95 0.06
N GLU A 110 -12.79 6.21 0.64
CA GLU A 110 -12.90 6.07 2.10
C GLU A 110 -11.63 5.44 2.71
N VAL A 111 -11.17 4.33 2.13
CA VAL A 111 -9.93 3.66 2.56
C VAL A 111 -8.72 4.60 2.43
N GLU A 112 -8.62 5.33 1.31
CA GLU A 112 -7.58 6.34 1.10
C GLU A 112 -7.57 7.42 2.20
N GLY A 113 -8.75 7.87 2.66
CA GLY A 113 -8.87 8.82 3.76
C GLY A 113 -8.32 8.28 5.08
N ILE A 114 -8.65 7.03 5.43
CA ILE A 114 -8.15 6.37 6.65
C ILE A 114 -6.63 6.23 6.58
N LEU A 115 -6.11 5.75 5.44
CA LEU A 115 -4.68 5.54 5.26
C LEU A 115 -3.89 6.85 5.25
N THR A 116 -4.47 7.94 4.75
CA THR A 116 -3.85 9.27 4.80
C THR A 116 -3.70 9.75 6.25
N ALA A 117 -4.71 9.55 7.09
CA ALA A 117 -4.61 9.91 8.50
C ALA A 117 -3.54 9.07 9.23
N LEU A 118 -3.46 7.77 8.92
CA LEU A 118 -2.42 6.90 9.47
C LEU A 118 -1.02 7.31 9.01
N TYR A 119 -0.85 7.60 7.71
CA TYR A 119 0.41 8.10 7.15
C TYR A 119 0.90 9.36 7.89
N GLN A 120 0.02 10.33 8.11
CA GLN A 120 0.35 11.55 8.84
C GLN A 120 0.77 11.26 10.29
N GLY A 121 0.12 10.28 10.93
CA GLY A 121 0.52 9.78 12.25
C GLY A 121 1.95 9.24 12.25
N TRP A 122 2.30 8.42 11.24
CA TRP A 122 3.66 7.88 11.08
C TRP A 122 4.69 8.96 10.74
N GLU A 123 4.34 9.93 9.91
CA GLU A 123 5.22 11.05 9.56
C GLU A 123 5.57 11.90 10.80
N GLY A 124 4.62 12.08 11.72
CA GLY A 124 4.81 12.83 12.96
C GLY A 124 5.73 12.16 13.99
N MET A 125 5.98 10.85 13.89
CA MET A 125 6.82 10.08 14.82
C MET A 125 8.33 10.17 14.50
N LYS A 126 8.79 11.20 13.79
CA LYS A 126 10.16 11.37 13.27
C LYS A 126 11.24 11.65 14.34
N HIS A 127 11.11 11.13 15.56
CA HIS A 127 12.02 11.40 16.68
C HIS A 127 12.52 10.11 17.33
#